data_AF-A0A929BMR1-F1
#
_entry.id   AF-A0A929BMR1-F1
#
_cell.length_a   1.000
_cell.length_b   1.000
_cell.length_c   1.000
_cell.angle_alpha   90.00
_cell.angle_beta   90.00
_cell.angle_gamma   90.00
#
_symmetry.space_group_name_H-M   'P 1'
#
loop_
_entity.id
_entity.type
_entity.pdbx_description
1 polymer ?
#
loop_
_entity_poly.entity_id
_entity_poly.type
_entity_poly.pdbx_seq_one_letter_code
_entity_poly.pdbx_strand_id
1 'polypeptide(L)'
;MRVPSRSFPRFATPWMWGPGHTLDWSFGLNGEIPLSLDLETGASDTRLDLAGLRVTDLRLQTGASATDLTLPANAGHTRVNIGSGAASVTIRVPSGVAARIRAKGGLAAITVDQSRFPRVGDIYQSPDYDAASNKVDVNVETGVGSVDIH
;
A
#
# COMPACT_ATOMS: atom_id res chain seq x y z
N MET A 1 0.47 -10.12 -21.10
CA MET A 1 0.11 -8.69 -21.07
C MET A 1 -0.58 -8.32 -22.38
N ARG A 2 -1.80 -7.78 -22.34
CA ARG A 2 -2.42 -7.13 -23.50
C ARG A 2 -2.92 -5.77 -23.02
N VAL A 3 -2.10 -4.74 -23.25
CA VAL A 3 -2.54 -3.35 -23.15
C VAL A 3 -3.19 -3.03 -24.49
N PRO A 4 -4.48 -2.66 -24.56
CA PRO A 4 -5.06 -2.14 -25.79
C PRO A 4 -4.36 -0.81 -26.10
N SER A 5 -3.60 -0.74 -27.19
CA SER A 5 -3.01 0.54 -27.62
C SER A 5 -4.13 1.42 -28.16
N ARG A 6 -4.49 2.48 -27.43
CA ARG A 6 -5.20 3.61 -28.04
C ARG A 6 -4.49 4.91 -27.70
N SER A 7 -4.27 5.68 -28.76
CA SER A 7 -3.60 6.97 -28.79
C SER A 7 -4.24 7.95 -27.81
N PHE A 8 -3.41 8.50 -26.91
CA PHE A 8 -3.80 9.60 -26.04
C PHE A 8 -3.82 10.92 -26.84
N PRO A 9 -4.95 11.66 -26.91
CA PRO A 9 -4.95 12.99 -27.50
C PRO A 9 -4.24 13.98 -26.57
N ARG A 10 -3.47 14.91 -27.14
CA ARG A 10 -2.58 15.84 -26.42
C ARG A 10 -3.28 16.95 -25.61
N PHE A 11 -4.60 17.01 -25.62
CA PHE A 11 -5.40 17.91 -24.79
C PHE A 11 -6.78 17.27 -24.55
N ALA A 12 -7.10 16.88 -23.31
CA ALA A 12 -8.45 16.43 -22.94
C ALA A 12 -8.82 16.99 -21.56
N THR A 13 -9.95 17.69 -21.51
CA THR A 13 -10.50 18.28 -20.30
C THR A 13 -11.35 17.26 -19.50
N PRO A 14 -11.54 17.45 -18.17
CA PRO A 14 -12.08 16.41 -17.25
C PRO A 14 -13.54 15.94 -17.49
N TRP A 15 -14.24 16.50 -18.48
CA TRP A 15 -15.69 16.36 -18.71
C TRP A 15 -16.00 15.56 -19.99
N MET A 16 -14.97 15.07 -20.70
CA MET A 16 -15.10 14.14 -21.83
C MET A 16 -15.11 12.66 -21.43
N TRP A 17 -14.90 12.35 -20.15
CA TRP A 17 -15.03 10.99 -19.63
C TRP A 17 -16.51 10.71 -19.36
N GLY A 18 -17.18 10.12 -20.34
CA GLY A 18 -18.55 9.63 -20.18
C GLY A 18 -18.66 8.62 -19.03
N PRO A 19 -19.87 8.36 -18.52
CA PRO A 19 -20.08 7.42 -17.44
C PRO A 19 -19.75 6.00 -17.90
N GLY A 20 -18.83 5.32 -17.21
CA GLY A 20 -18.70 3.86 -17.29
C GLY A 20 -17.45 3.26 -17.93
N HIS A 21 -16.35 4.00 -18.10
CA HIS A 21 -15.08 3.40 -18.53
C HIS A 21 -14.04 3.47 -17.41
N THR A 22 -13.98 2.42 -16.60
CA THR A 22 -12.88 2.17 -15.66
C THR A 22 -11.63 1.76 -16.44
N LEU A 23 -10.49 2.34 -16.06
CA LEU A 23 -9.19 1.91 -16.55
C LEU A 23 -8.73 0.74 -15.68
N ASP A 24 -8.94 -0.48 -16.16
CA ASP A 24 -8.55 -1.69 -15.42
C ASP A 24 -7.18 -2.19 -15.88
N TRP A 25 -6.21 -2.13 -14.97
CA TRP A 25 -4.83 -2.54 -15.24
C TRP A 25 -4.48 -3.75 -14.37
N SER A 26 -3.88 -4.77 -14.97
CA SER A 26 -3.41 -5.96 -14.26
C SER A 26 -1.96 -6.26 -14.62
N PHE A 27 -1.12 -6.33 -13.59
CA PHE A 27 0.31 -6.59 -13.70
C PHE A 27 0.65 -7.88 -12.97
N GLY A 28 1.54 -8.67 -13.57
CA GLY A 28 2.20 -9.80 -12.92
C GLY A 28 3.68 -9.49 -12.78
N LEU A 29 4.24 -9.66 -11.58
CA LEU A 29 5.63 -9.35 -11.27
C LEU A 29 6.38 -10.64 -10.94
N ASN A 30 7.70 -10.64 -11.18
CA ASN A 30 8.55 -11.77 -10.83
C ASN A 30 8.81 -11.80 -9.32
N GLY A 31 8.51 -12.91 -8.65
CA GLY A 31 8.73 -13.10 -7.21
C GLY A 31 10.14 -13.53 -6.81
N GLU A 32 11.01 -13.89 -7.75
CA GLU A 32 12.34 -14.44 -7.46
C GLU A 32 13.41 -13.37 -7.23
N ILE A 33 13.22 -12.18 -7.79
CA ILE A 33 14.17 -11.07 -7.69
C ILE A 33 13.68 -10.00 -6.70
N PRO A 34 14.58 -9.30 -6.00
CA PRO A 34 14.20 -8.15 -5.20
C PRO A 34 13.53 -7.06 -6.05
N LEU A 35 12.45 -6.48 -5.56
CA LEU A 35 11.66 -5.46 -6.26
C LEU A 35 11.57 -4.17 -5.44
N SER A 36 11.68 -3.04 -6.14
CA SER A 36 11.29 -1.71 -5.67
C SER A 36 10.10 -1.23 -6.50
N LEU A 37 8.99 -0.92 -5.84
CA LEU A 37 7.73 -0.52 -6.49
C LEU A 37 7.41 0.94 -6.15
N ASP A 38 7.20 1.76 -7.18
CA ASP A 38 6.71 3.14 -7.04
C ASP A 38 5.41 3.29 -7.83
N LEU A 39 4.32 3.61 -7.12
CA LEU A 39 2.97 3.74 -7.66
C LEU A 39 2.45 5.14 -7.35
N GLU A 40 2.21 5.92 -8.40
CA GLU A 40 1.59 7.24 -8.31
C GLU A 40 0.25 7.22 -9.05
N THR A 41 -0.84 7.47 -8.33
CA THR A 41 -2.21 7.40 -8.87
C THR A 41 -3.04 8.60 -8.42
N GLY A 42 -4.00 9.02 -9.24
CA GLY A 42 -4.92 10.12 -8.90
C GLY A 42 -6.09 9.63 -8.04
N ALA A 43 -7.14 9.15 -8.71
CA ALA A 43 -8.23 8.42 -8.09
C ALA A 43 -8.22 6.96 -8.56
N SER A 44 -8.24 6.01 -7.63
CA SER A 44 -8.09 4.59 -7.96
C SER A 44 -8.71 3.66 -6.92
N ASP A 45 -9.09 2.47 -7.36
CA ASP A 45 -9.22 1.28 -6.51
C ASP A 45 -8.00 0.40 -6.81
N THR A 46 -7.21 0.10 -5.78
CA THR A 46 -5.93 -0.59 -5.94
C THR A 46 -5.88 -1.83 -5.05
N ARG A 47 -5.65 -3.00 -5.67
CA ARG A 47 -5.37 -4.25 -4.95
C ARG A 47 -3.93 -4.69 -5.21
N LEU A 48 -3.13 -4.76 -4.16
CA LEU A 48 -1.72 -5.17 -4.20
C LEU A 48 -1.54 -6.43 -3.36
N ASP A 49 -1.45 -7.58 -4.02
CA ASP A 49 -1.01 -8.82 -3.38
C ASP A 49 0.49 -9.02 -3.59
N LEU A 50 1.28 -8.72 -2.56
CA LEU A 50 2.73 -8.84 -2.59
C LEU A 50 3.24 -10.04 -1.79
N ALA A 51 2.36 -10.91 -1.27
CA ALA A 51 2.72 -11.97 -0.34
C ALA A 51 3.82 -12.90 -0.88
N GLY A 52 3.75 -13.21 -2.18
CA GLY A 52 4.70 -14.06 -2.90
C GLY A 52 5.87 -13.31 -3.56
N LEU A 53 6.01 -12.00 -3.34
CA LEU A 53 7.03 -11.17 -3.97
C LEU A 53 8.14 -10.79 -2.98
N ARG A 54 9.35 -10.53 -3.49
CA ARG A 54 10.49 -10.03 -2.71
C ARG A 54 10.58 -8.51 -2.77
N VAL A 55 9.52 -7.81 -2.37
CA VAL A 55 9.51 -6.34 -2.39
C VAL A 55 10.34 -5.80 -1.22
N THR A 56 11.40 -5.04 -1.50
CA THR A 56 12.23 -4.37 -0.49
C THR A 56 11.75 -2.95 -0.21
N ASP A 57 11.14 -2.31 -1.21
CA ASP A 57 10.68 -0.94 -1.13
C ASP A 57 9.33 -0.80 -1.87
N LEU A 58 8.34 -0.27 -1.18
CA LEU A 58 7.03 0.09 -1.73
C LEU A 58 6.75 1.56 -1.42
N ARG A 59 6.58 2.35 -2.47
CA ARG A 59 6.06 3.72 -2.38
C ARG A 59 4.73 3.78 -3.10
N LEU A 60 3.70 4.25 -2.39
CA LEU A 60 2.37 4.48 -2.93
C LEU A 60 1.99 5.93 -2.64
N GLN A 61 1.76 6.72 -3.69
CA GLN A 61 1.21 8.06 -3.61
C GLN A 61 -0.13 8.10 -4.34
N THR A 62 -1.18 8.52 -3.65
CA THR A 62 -2.53 8.49 -4.19
C THR A 62 -3.35 9.71 -3.76
N GLY A 63 -4.24 10.19 -4.62
CA GLY A 63 -5.13 11.29 -4.28
C GLY A 63 -6.33 10.81 -3.49
N ALA A 64 -7.28 10.18 -4.19
CA ALA A 64 -8.53 9.67 -3.62
C ALA A 64 -8.70 8.17 -3.93
N SER A 65 -8.58 7.28 -2.95
CA SER A 65 -8.52 5.86 -3.26
C SER A 65 -9.07 4.91 -2.20
N ALA A 66 -9.40 3.70 -2.67
CA ALA A 66 -9.49 2.51 -1.84
C ALA A 66 -8.27 1.64 -2.14
N THR A 67 -7.47 1.30 -1.13
CA THR A 67 -6.29 0.46 -1.28
C THR A 67 -6.37 -0.75 -0.37
N ASP A 68 -6.26 -1.93 -0.97
CA ASP A 68 -6.10 -3.20 -0.29
C ASP A 68 -4.71 -3.75 -0.58
N LEU A 69 -3.86 -3.76 0.45
CA LEU A 69 -2.44 -4.12 0.35
C LEU A 69 -2.14 -5.31 1.25
N THR A 70 -1.60 -6.38 0.67
CA THR A 70 -1.01 -7.50 1.41
C THR A 70 0.51 -7.45 1.24
N LEU A 71 1.23 -7.33 2.35
CA LEU A 71 2.68 -7.17 2.37
C LEU A 71 3.41 -8.48 2.06
N PRO A 72 4.69 -8.41 1.65
CA PRO A 72 5.52 -9.60 1.45
C PRO A 72 5.62 -10.49 2.68
N ALA A 73 5.53 -11.81 2.47
CA ALA A 73 5.74 -12.78 3.54
C ALA A 73 7.24 -13.11 3.74
N ASN A 74 8.04 -13.05 2.67
CA ASN A 74 9.41 -13.57 2.64
C ASN A 74 10.38 -12.65 1.87
N ALA A 75 10.51 -11.40 2.30
CA ALA A 75 11.36 -10.40 1.65
C ALA A 75 12.57 -9.94 2.49
N GLY A 76 12.77 -10.50 3.69
CA GLY A 76 13.80 -10.04 4.62
C GLY A 76 13.40 -8.72 5.29
N HIS A 77 13.65 -7.59 4.61
CA HIS A 77 13.25 -6.27 5.11
C HIS A 77 12.55 -5.49 4.00
N THR A 78 11.33 -5.04 4.29
CA THR A 78 10.55 -4.19 3.39
C THR A 78 10.28 -2.84 4.02
N ARG A 79 10.52 -1.75 3.28
CA ARG A 79 10.08 -0.40 3.63
C ARG A 79 8.84 -0.03 2.82
N VAL A 80 7.81 0.43 3.50
CA VAL A 80 6.51 0.78 2.91
C VAL A 80 6.19 2.22 3.28
N ASN A 81 6.03 3.07 2.28
CA ASN A 81 5.63 4.47 2.46
C ASN A 81 4.37 4.75 1.65
N ILE A 82 3.28 5.08 2.34
CA ILE A 82 1.98 5.38 1.73
C ILE A 82 1.62 6.82 2.07
N GLY A 83 1.42 7.63 1.02
CA GLY A 83 0.90 8.99 1.12
C GLY A 83 -0.45 9.08 0.40
N SER A 84 -1.47 9.57 1.10
CA SER A 84 -2.81 9.73 0.52
C SER A 84 -3.53 11.01 0.93
N GLY A 85 -4.30 11.59 0.00
CA GLY A 85 -5.18 12.73 0.31
C GLY A 85 -6.43 12.30 1.07
N ALA A 86 -7.31 11.56 0.39
CA ALA A 86 -8.56 11.02 0.94
C ALA A 86 -8.67 9.52 0.63
N ALA A 87 -8.38 8.65 1.59
CA ALA A 87 -8.30 7.22 1.28
C ALA A 87 -8.80 6.30 2.39
N SER A 88 -9.26 5.13 1.96
CA SER A 88 -9.41 3.94 2.81
C SER A 88 -8.29 2.97 2.48
N VAL A 89 -7.40 2.73 3.44
CA VAL A 89 -6.22 1.89 3.27
C VAL A 89 -6.32 0.70 4.22
N THR A 90 -6.38 -0.51 3.67
CA THR A 90 -6.29 -1.75 4.43
C THR A 90 -4.95 -2.40 4.16
N ILE A 91 -4.16 -2.62 5.21
CA ILE A 91 -2.84 -3.24 5.13
C ILE A 91 -2.88 -4.57 5.90
N ARG A 92 -2.58 -5.65 5.20
CA ARG A 92 -2.41 -6.98 5.74
C ARG A 92 -0.93 -7.29 5.87
N VAL A 93 -0.48 -7.49 7.10
CA VAL A 93 0.85 -8.01 7.43
C VAL A 93 0.73 -9.53 7.57
N PRO A 94 1.37 -10.35 6.72
CA PRO A 94 1.28 -11.80 6.85
C PRO A 94 1.70 -12.32 8.24
N SER A 95 1.18 -13.48 8.64
CA SER A 95 1.63 -14.17 9.85
C SER A 95 3.12 -14.51 9.75
N GLY A 96 3.87 -14.34 10.85
CA GLY A 96 5.32 -14.58 10.86
C GLY A 96 6.17 -13.44 10.31
N VAL A 97 5.54 -12.33 9.90
CA VAL A 97 6.23 -11.08 9.56
C VAL A 97 6.03 -10.11 10.72
N ALA A 98 7.15 -9.60 11.26
CA ALA A 98 7.11 -8.56 12.27
C ALA A 98 6.92 -7.19 11.62
N ALA A 99 6.26 -6.26 12.29
CA ALA A 99 6.06 -4.91 11.76
C ALA A 99 6.44 -3.83 12.76
N ARG A 100 6.94 -2.71 12.23
CA ARG A 100 7.00 -1.41 12.89
C ARG A 100 6.17 -0.45 12.07
N ILE A 101 5.16 0.13 12.70
CA ILE A 101 4.13 0.91 12.03
C ILE A 101 4.09 2.30 12.63
N ARG A 102 4.16 3.30 11.76
CA ARG A 102 3.86 4.70 12.05
C ARG A 102 2.73 5.15 11.12
N ALA A 103 1.57 5.40 11.69
CA ALA A 103 0.42 5.90 10.96
C ALA A 103 0.06 7.30 11.47
N LYS A 104 -0.06 8.25 10.55
CA LYS A 104 -0.52 9.62 10.81
C LYS A 104 -1.73 9.91 9.93
N GLY A 105 -2.76 10.46 10.55
CA GLY A 105 -4.01 10.81 9.90
C GLY A 105 -4.39 12.23 10.30
N GLY A 106 -4.79 13.06 9.34
CA GLY A 106 -5.38 14.38 9.65
C GLY A 106 -6.75 14.21 10.31
N LEU A 107 -7.74 13.85 9.51
CA LEU A 107 -9.10 13.50 9.93
C LEU A 107 -9.42 12.03 9.60
N ALA A 108 -8.42 11.17 9.69
CA ALA A 108 -8.57 9.75 9.40
C ALA A 108 -8.66 8.90 10.67
N ALA A 109 -9.51 7.89 10.64
CA ALA A 109 -9.54 6.84 11.66
C ALA A 109 -8.34 5.89 11.44
N ILE A 110 -7.62 5.57 12.51
CA ILE A 110 -6.47 4.65 12.45
C ILE A 110 -6.75 3.49 13.41
N THR A 111 -6.88 2.30 12.84
CA THR A 111 -7.05 1.04 13.56
C THR A 111 -5.82 0.17 13.30
N VAL A 112 -5.22 -0.33 14.37
CA VAL A 112 -4.12 -1.29 14.30
C VAL A 112 -4.44 -2.46 15.22
N ASP A 113 -4.24 -3.69 14.75
CA ASP A 113 -4.35 -4.89 15.58
C ASP A 113 -3.27 -4.89 16.68
N GLN A 114 -3.66 -4.43 17.87
CA GLN A 114 -2.75 -4.34 19.00
C GLN A 114 -2.41 -5.69 19.63
N SER A 115 -3.10 -6.77 19.27
CA SER A 115 -2.70 -8.12 19.69
C SER A 115 -1.39 -8.55 19.03
N ARG A 116 -1.13 -8.07 17.81
CA ARG A 116 0.10 -8.33 17.05
C ARG A 116 1.09 -7.17 17.07
N PHE A 117 0.59 -5.94 17.11
CA PHE A 117 1.37 -4.72 17.04
C PHE A 117 1.02 -3.81 18.22
N PRO A 118 1.40 -4.17 19.46
CA PRO A 118 1.16 -3.32 20.61
C PRO A 118 1.80 -1.94 20.41
N ARG A 119 1.14 -0.91 20.96
CA ARG A 119 1.64 0.45 20.89
C ARG A 119 2.81 0.65 21.85
N VAL A 120 3.94 1.15 21.34
CA VAL A 120 5.14 1.48 22.09
C VAL A 120 5.50 2.94 21.79
N GLY A 121 5.08 3.86 22.67
CA GLY A 121 5.21 5.30 22.43
C GLY A 121 4.37 5.76 21.22
N ASP A 122 5.03 6.31 20.20
CA ASP A 122 4.41 6.84 18.99
C ASP A 122 4.33 5.86 17.83
N ILE A 123 4.75 4.61 18.05
CA ILE A 123 4.74 3.55 17.03
C ILE A 123 3.94 2.35 17.52
N TYR A 124 3.49 1.53 16.59
CA TYR A 124 3.01 0.18 16.86
C TYR A 124 4.09 -0.79 16.40
N GLN A 125 4.45 -1.77 17.23
CA GLN A 125 5.55 -2.66 16.89
C GLN A 125 5.29 -4.08 17.40
N SER A 126 5.59 -5.08 16.59
CA SER A 126 5.64 -6.46 17.04
C SER A 126 6.74 -6.65 18.10
N PRO A 127 6.50 -7.45 19.17
CA PRO A 127 7.50 -7.68 20.21
C PRO A 127 8.82 -8.30 19.71
N ASP A 128 8.76 -9.08 18.62
CA ASP A 128 9.87 -9.82 18.01
C ASP A 128 10.59 -9.06 16.88
N TYR A 129 10.21 -7.81 16.61
CA TYR A 129 10.65 -7.04 15.43
C TYR A 129 12.18 -7.00 15.21
N ASP A 130 12.98 -6.81 16.26
CA ASP A 130 14.44 -6.68 16.12
C ASP A 130 15.11 -8.03 15.77
N ALA A 131 14.52 -9.15 16.19
CA ALA A 131 15.03 -10.50 15.95
C ALA A 131 14.42 -11.18 14.71
N ALA A 132 13.32 -10.66 14.17
CA ALA A 132 12.61 -11.24 13.05
C ALA A 132 13.45 -11.23 11.76
N SER A 133 13.43 -12.37 11.05
CA SER A 133 14.08 -12.52 9.74
C SER A 133 13.33 -11.81 8.62
N ASN A 134 11.99 -11.77 8.72
CA ASN A 134 11.10 -11.04 7.83
C ASN A 134 10.42 -9.92 8.61
N LYS A 135 10.65 -8.68 8.21
CA LYS A 135 10.07 -7.52 8.87
C LYS A 135 9.72 -6.39 7.92
N VAL A 136 8.75 -5.58 8.32
CA VAL A 136 8.26 -4.44 7.54
C VAL A 136 8.30 -3.16 8.36
N ASP A 137 8.78 -2.08 7.74
CA ASP A 137 8.61 -0.72 8.23
C ASP A 137 7.48 -0.07 7.44
N VAL A 138 6.40 0.28 8.10
CA VAL A 138 5.20 0.86 7.47
C VAL A 138 5.03 2.30 7.95
N ASN A 139 5.16 3.24 7.04
CA ASN A 139 4.79 4.64 7.25
C ASN A 139 3.56 4.97 6.42
N VAL A 140 2.49 5.42 7.07
CA VAL A 140 1.26 5.87 6.41
C VAL A 140 0.99 7.31 6.81
N GLU A 141 0.82 8.17 5.81
CA GLU A 141 0.34 9.54 5.99
C GLU A 141 -0.92 9.73 5.15
N THR A 142 -2.05 9.95 5.81
CA THR A 142 -3.34 10.17 5.14
C THR A 142 -4.00 11.46 5.61
N GLY A 143 -4.61 12.21 4.68
CA GLY A 143 -5.39 13.39 5.03
C GLY A 143 -6.71 13.03 5.71
N VAL A 144 -7.60 12.36 5.00
CA VAL A 144 -8.96 12.00 5.45
C VAL A 144 -9.27 10.54 5.10
N GLY A 145 -10.04 9.85 5.94
CA GLY A 145 -10.55 8.50 5.64
C GLY A 145 -10.25 7.48 6.72
N SER A 146 -9.73 6.30 6.34
CA SER A 146 -9.41 5.22 7.28
C SER A 146 -8.12 4.49 6.94
N VAL A 147 -7.42 4.02 7.98
CA VAL A 147 -6.26 3.14 7.87
C VAL A 147 -6.47 1.98 8.83
N ASP A 148 -6.57 0.77 8.29
CA ASP A 148 -6.76 -0.45 9.06
C ASP A 148 -5.58 -1.41 8.81
N ILE A 149 -4.86 -1.77 9.87
CA ILE A 149 -3.64 -2.59 9.79
C ILE A 149 -3.78 -3.82 10.69
N HIS A 150 -3.61 -5.01 10.12
CA HIS A 150 -3.75 -6.29 10.84
C HIS A 150 -2.80 -7.38 10.32
#